data_AF-A0A8C1MX38-F1
#
_entry.id   AF-A0A8C1MX38-F1
#
_cell.length_a   1.000
_cell.length_b   1.000
_cell.length_c   1.000
_cell.angle_alpha   90.00
_cell.angle_beta   90.00
_cell.angle_gamma   90.00
#
_symmetry.space_group_name_H-M   'P 1'
#
loop_
_entity.id
_entity.type
_entity.pdbx_description
1 polymer ?
#
loop_
_entity_poly.entity_id
_entity_poly.type
_entity_poly.pdbx_seq_one_letter_code
_entity_poly.pdbx_strand_id
1 'polypeptide(L)'
;MAQNSAKGDDCINKEPLQEKKEAEEQTAAAESKQKEADFGYGLYPERSSSKFKQGSIGESLFTFKHKCHIMLQVAMDTSPYAKLLLGAMKSSGCTVYKDRHFSCEDCDGTVSGGFDAATSQIVLCQNNIHQQAHMNRVVTHELIHAFDHCRARVDWFSNFRHLACSEIRAANLSGDCSFVNEISRFNFGLKEHHQACVRGRALRSILAVRKVSREEAEQVVDEVFDSCFHDHAPFGRIPHNKKDAKFAYRDYENRDRYYANL
;
A
#
# COMPACT_ATOMS: atom_id res chain seq x y z
N MET A 1 -60.86 -58.13 10.68
CA MET A 1 -60.23 -57.58 9.47
C MET A 1 -59.92 -56.12 9.79
N ALA A 2 -58.71 -55.76 10.24
CA ALA A 2 -57.58 -55.27 9.41
C ALA A 2 -57.98 -53.97 8.67
N GLN A 3 -57.34 -52.79 8.73
CA GLN A 3 -56.03 -52.32 9.20
C GLN A 3 -56.05 -50.76 9.34
N ASN A 4 -55.10 -50.20 10.09
CA ASN A 4 -54.76 -48.77 10.23
C ASN A 4 -54.24 -48.12 8.91
N SER A 5 -54.44 -46.81 8.74
CA SER A 5 -53.38 -45.92 8.22
C SER A 5 -53.67 -44.43 8.47
N ALA A 6 -52.66 -43.72 8.96
CA ALA A 6 -52.60 -42.27 9.14
C ALA A 6 -51.87 -41.60 7.95
N LYS A 7 -52.23 -40.36 7.62
CA LYS A 7 -51.44 -39.35 6.89
C LYS A 7 -52.15 -38.00 7.15
N GLY A 8 -51.56 -36.97 7.76
CA GLY A 8 -50.15 -36.57 7.84
C GLY A 8 -49.97 -35.39 6.89
N ASP A 9 -49.81 -34.20 7.47
CA ASP A 9 -49.76 -32.87 6.85
C ASP A 9 -48.75 -32.75 5.69
N ASP A 10 -49.09 -31.95 4.67
CA ASP A 10 -48.12 -31.44 3.70
C ASP A 10 -48.41 -29.97 3.37
N CYS A 11 -48.03 -29.08 4.30
CA CYS A 11 -47.89 -27.64 4.03
C CYS A 11 -46.49 -27.40 3.46
N ILE A 12 -46.40 -27.36 2.13
CA ILE A 12 -45.20 -26.91 1.41
C ILE A 12 -44.94 -25.44 1.77
N ASN A 13 -43.95 -25.20 2.62
CA ASN A 13 -43.40 -23.88 2.90
C ASN A 13 -42.76 -23.31 1.63
N LYS A 14 -43.47 -22.42 0.93
CA LYS A 14 -42.86 -21.50 -0.03
C LYS A 14 -42.35 -20.29 0.73
N GLU A 15 -41.05 -20.26 1.05
CA GLU A 15 -40.38 -19.01 1.43
C GLU A 15 -40.51 -17.98 0.28
N PRO A 16 -40.82 -16.70 0.56
CA PRO A 16 -40.98 -15.70 -0.48
C PRO A 16 -39.62 -15.35 -1.10
N LEU A 17 -39.55 -15.36 -2.44
CA LEU A 17 -38.36 -15.02 -3.24
C LEU A 17 -37.74 -13.63 -2.92
N GLN A 18 -38.48 -12.76 -2.25
CA GLN A 18 -38.08 -11.40 -1.88
C GLN A 18 -37.17 -11.34 -0.65
N GLU A 19 -37.44 -12.17 0.38
CA GLU A 19 -36.59 -12.23 1.58
C GLU A 19 -35.19 -12.78 1.27
N LYS A 20 -35.07 -13.71 0.31
CA LYS A 20 -33.78 -14.23 -0.13
C LYS A 20 -32.92 -13.19 -0.85
N LYS A 21 -33.53 -12.35 -1.70
CA LYS A 21 -32.82 -11.25 -2.38
C LYS A 21 -32.35 -10.17 -1.41
N GLU A 22 -33.19 -9.79 -0.46
CA GLU A 22 -32.82 -8.79 0.55
C GLU A 22 -31.74 -9.33 1.50
N ALA A 23 -31.79 -10.63 1.86
CA ALA A 23 -30.73 -11.26 2.62
C ALA A 23 -29.40 -11.36 1.84
N GLU A 24 -29.43 -11.73 0.56
CA GLU A 24 -28.24 -11.80 -0.31
C GLU A 24 -27.61 -10.42 -0.54
N GLU A 25 -28.42 -9.37 -0.72
CA GLU A 25 -27.97 -7.99 -0.88
C GLU A 25 -27.39 -7.42 0.43
N GLN A 26 -27.98 -7.76 1.57
CA GLN A 26 -27.46 -7.40 2.89
C GLN A 26 -26.16 -8.12 3.22
N THR A 27 -26.01 -9.41 2.86
CA THR A 27 -24.74 -10.13 3.00
C THR A 27 -23.68 -9.57 2.07
N ALA A 28 -24.01 -9.25 0.83
CA ALA A 28 -23.08 -8.63 -0.12
C ALA A 28 -22.63 -7.23 0.34
N ALA A 29 -23.53 -6.43 0.92
CA ALA A 29 -23.21 -5.12 1.49
C ALA A 29 -22.41 -5.21 2.81
N ALA A 30 -22.60 -6.26 3.60
CA ALA A 30 -21.79 -6.53 4.79
C ALA A 30 -20.38 -6.99 4.41
N GLU A 31 -20.26 -7.86 3.40
CA GLU A 31 -18.99 -8.30 2.83
C GLU A 31 -18.23 -7.16 2.16
N SER A 32 -18.92 -6.26 1.44
CA SER A 32 -18.28 -5.08 0.84
C SER A 32 -17.76 -4.12 1.90
N LYS A 33 -18.51 -3.88 2.98
CA LYS A 33 -18.06 -3.06 4.12
C LYS A 33 -16.91 -3.68 4.90
N GLN A 34 -16.91 -5.00 5.07
CA GLN A 34 -15.76 -5.70 5.66
C GLN A 34 -14.53 -5.60 4.77
N LYS A 35 -14.68 -5.79 3.46
CA LYS A 35 -13.61 -5.57 2.49
C LYS A 35 -13.11 -4.13 2.56
N GLU A 36 -13.97 -3.12 2.52
CA GLU A 36 -13.53 -1.71 2.60
C GLU A 36 -12.78 -1.36 3.91
N ALA A 37 -13.20 -1.94 5.04
CA ALA A 37 -12.49 -1.75 6.31
C ALA A 37 -11.11 -2.42 6.31
N ASP A 38 -10.97 -3.56 5.63
CA ASP A 38 -9.73 -4.32 5.53
C ASP A 38 -8.79 -3.73 4.45
N PHE A 39 -9.38 -3.19 3.37
CA PHE A 39 -8.96 -1.99 2.64
C PHE A 39 -7.89 -1.03 3.19
N GLY A 40 -8.07 -0.67 4.46
CA GLY A 40 -7.64 0.62 4.98
C GLY A 40 -8.36 1.82 4.35
N TYR A 41 -9.44 1.66 3.55
CA TYR A 41 -10.10 2.79 2.87
C TYR A 41 -10.72 3.81 3.84
N GLY A 42 -10.96 3.43 5.10
CA GLY A 42 -11.35 4.36 6.17
C GLY A 42 -10.30 5.46 6.44
N LEU A 43 -9.04 5.25 6.06
CA LEU A 43 -7.96 6.24 6.18
C LEU A 43 -7.97 7.28 5.04
N TYR A 44 -8.80 7.05 4.01
CA TYR A 44 -8.93 7.89 2.80
C TYR A 44 -10.40 8.33 2.62
N PRO A 45 -10.87 9.34 3.39
CA PRO A 45 -12.27 9.77 3.37
C PRO A 45 -12.79 10.22 2.00
N GLU A 46 -11.91 10.73 1.13
CA GLU A 46 -12.25 11.11 -0.24
C GLU A 46 -12.65 9.92 -1.13
N ARG A 47 -12.24 8.70 -0.77
CA ARG A 47 -12.55 7.46 -1.53
C ARG A 47 -13.83 6.77 -1.07
N SER A 48 -14.24 6.97 0.19
CA SER A 48 -15.38 6.28 0.80
C SER A 48 -16.70 7.05 0.70
N SER A 49 -16.70 8.31 0.28
CA SER A 49 -17.90 9.15 0.33
C SER A 49 -18.20 9.90 -0.97
N SER A 50 -19.33 9.58 -1.59
CA SER A 50 -19.99 10.39 -2.63
C SER A 50 -20.63 11.68 -2.08
N LYS A 51 -20.24 12.14 -0.88
CA LYS A 51 -20.77 13.36 -0.24
C LYS A 51 -19.72 14.02 0.66
N PHE A 52 -18.80 14.79 0.09
CA PHE A 52 -18.18 15.87 0.86
C PHE A 52 -19.03 17.13 0.69
N LYS A 53 -19.63 17.62 1.78
CA LYS A 53 -20.28 18.93 1.79
C LYS A 53 -19.18 19.98 1.58
N GLN A 54 -19.30 20.72 0.49
CA GLN A 54 -18.45 21.86 0.14
C GLN A 54 -18.63 22.96 1.19
N GLY A 55 -17.85 22.89 2.27
CA GLY A 55 -17.60 24.04 3.14
C GLY A 55 -16.63 24.99 2.44
N SER A 56 -16.78 26.29 2.69
CA SER A 56 -16.02 27.39 2.08
C SER A 56 -14.50 27.32 2.36
N ILE A 57 -13.78 26.43 1.66
CA ILE A 57 -12.32 26.18 1.78
C ILE A 57 -11.69 26.01 0.39
N GLY A 58 -12.20 26.70 -0.63
CA GLY A 58 -11.71 26.55 -2.01
C GLY A 58 -10.22 26.88 -2.15
N GLU A 59 -9.79 28.01 -1.62
CA GLU A 59 -8.45 28.56 -1.86
C GLU A 59 -7.31 27.74 -1.23
N SER A 60 -7.52 27.26 0.00
CA SER A 60 -6.56 26.43 0.73
C SER A 60 -6.42 25.03 0.09
N LEU A 61 -7.53 24.41 -0.30
CA LEU A 61 -7.53 23.10 -0.96
C LEU A 61 -6.82 23.16 -2.32
N PHE A 62 -7.05 24.21 -3.11
CA PHE A 62 -6.36 24.40 -4.39
C PHE A 62 -4.84 24.57 -4.21
N THR A 63 -4.40 25.31 -3.20
CA THR A 63 -2.98 25.53 -2.94
C THR A 63 -2.26 24.28 -2.41
N PHE A 64 -2.90 23.51 -1.51
CA PHE A 64 -2.34 22.24 -1.03
C PHE A 64 -2.25 21.19 -2.13
N LYS A 65 -3.30 21.05 -2.94
CA LYS A 65 -3.31 20.13 -4.08
C LYS A 65 -2.25 20.51 -5.11
N HIS A 66 -2.12 21.81 -5.40
CA HIS A 66 -1.08 22.31 -6.28
C HIS A 66 0.34 22.04 -5.73
N LYS A 67 0.56 22.28 -4.43
CA LYS A 67 1.83 21.99 -3.76
C LYS A 67 2.17 20.49 -3.82
N CYS A 68 1.21 19.62 -3.54
CA CYS A 68 1.39 18.17 -3.61
C CYS A 68 1.80 17.73 -5.02
N HIS A 69 1.12 18.20 -6.06
CA HIS A 69 1.47 17.89 -7.45
C HIS A 69 2.86 18.39 -7.85
N ILE A 70 3.27 19.59 -7.40
CA ILE A 70 4.63 20.10 -7.63
C ILE A 70 5.66 19.19 -6.95
N MET A 71 5.45 18.85 -5.68
CA MET A 71 6.37 18.01 -4.92
C MET A 71 6.46 16.60 -5.50
N LEU A 72 5.34 16.04 -5.97
CA LEU A 72 5.29 14.78 -6.69
C LEU A 72 6.10 14.85 -7.99
N GLN A 73 5.92 15.90 -8.79
CA GLN A 73 6.68 16.08 -10.03
C GLN A 73 8.19 16.09 -9.74
N VAL A 74 8.62 16.87 -8.74
CA VAL A 74 10.01 16.92 -8.30
C VAL A 74 10.50 15.54 -7.83
N ALA A 75 9.68 14.80 -7.09
CA ALA A 75 10.03 13.46 -6.62
C ALA A 75 10.26 12.50 -7.80
N MET A 76 9.34 12.46 -8.77
CA MET A 76 9.44 11.59 -9.95
C MET A 76 10.64 11.95 -10.84
N ASP A 77 10.92 13.24 -11.03
CA ASP A 77 11.96 13.71 -11.95
C ASP A 77 13.37 13.63 -11.38
N THR A 78 13.50 13.79 -10.06
CA THR A 78 14.82 14.02 -9.41
C THR A 78 15.22 12.94 -8.41
N SER A 79 14.29 12.15 -7.88
CA SER A 79 14.63 11.08 -6.94
C SER A 79 15.21 9.89 -7.70
N PRO A 80 16.47 9.48 -7.43
CA PRO A 80 17.04 8.29 -8.06
C PRO A 80 16.24 7.02 -7.69
N TYR A 81 15.58 7.01 -6.53
CA TYR A 81 14.71 5.92 -6.13
C TYR A 81 13.48 5.81 -7.04
N ALA A 82 12.75 6.91 -7.19
CA ALA A 82 11.54 6.94 -8.02
C ALA A 82 11.88 6.65 -9.48
N LYS A 83 12.95 7.24 -10.03
CA LYS A 83 13.37 6.98 -11.42
C LYS A 83 13.68 5.50 -11.68
N LEU A 84 14.37 4.84 -10.74
CA LEU A 84 14.66 3.42 -10.84
C LEU A 84 13.36 2.61 -10.85
N LEU A 85 12.46 2.84 -9.88
CA LEU A 85 11.19 2.13 -9.80
C LEU A 85 10.31 2.35 -11.03
N LEU A 86 10.18 3.60 -11.50
CA LEU A 86 9.43 3.94 -12.72
C LEU A 86 10.02 3.24 -13.96
N GLY A 87 11.34 3.20 -14.08
CA GLY A 87 12.04 2.46 -15.14
C GLY A 87 11.80 0.95 -15.06
N ALA A 88 11.81 0.39 -13.86
CA ALA A 88 11.54 -1.03 -13.62
C ALA A 88 10.11 -1.44 -13.90
N MET A 89 9.16 -0.63 -13.46
CA MET A 89 7.74 -0.81 -13.75
C MET A 89 7.45 -0.71 -15.25
N LYS A 90 8.05 0.27 -15.95
CA LYS A 90 7.96 0.36 -17.41
C LYS A 90 8.50 -0.89 -18.11
N SER A 91 9.67 -1.37 -17.69
CA SER A 91 10.32 -2.56 -18.27
C SER A 91 9.55 -3.86 -17.98
N SER A 92 8.77 -3.88 -16.90
CA SER A 92 7.94 -5.04 -16.50
C SER A 92 6.52 -5.00 -17.09
N GLY A 93 6.19 -4.01 -17.94
CA GLY A 93 4.87 -3.87 -18.56
C GLY A 93 3.82 -3.13 -17.73
N CYS A 94 4.18 -2.60 -16.55
CA CYS A 94 3.30 -1.87 -15.65
C CYS A 94 3.62 -0.37 -15.64
N THR A 95 3.56 0.29 -16.80
CA THR A 95 3.96 1.69 -16.90
C THR A 95 3.13 2.60 -16.00
N VAL A 96 3.82 3.39 -15.17
CA VAL A 96 3.21 4.37 -14.26
C VAL A 96 3.18 5.75 -14.91
N TYR A 97 1.97 6.29 -15.00
CA TYR A 97 1.67 7.67 -15.44
C TYR A 97 1.24 8.52 -14.25
N LYS A 98 1.86 9.70 -14.10
CA LYS A 98 1.58 10.64 -13.00
C LYS A 98 0.09 10.95 -12.87
N ASP A 99 -0.55 11.36 -13.96
CA ASP A 99 -1.92 11.88 -13.94
C ASP A 99 -3.00 10.79 -13.79
N ARG A 100 -2.61 9.51 -13.91
CA ARG A 100 -3.53 8.36 -13.75
C ARG A 100 -3.36 7.65 -12.41
N HIS A 101 -2.11 7.46 -11.99
CA HIS A 101 -1.78 6.59 -10.87
C HIS A 101 -1.42 7.33 -9.60
N PHE A 102 -1.39 8.66 -9.60
CA PHE A 102 -1.17 9.41 -8.37
C PHE A 102 -2.35 10.32 -8.09
N SER A 103 -2.79 10.32 -6.83
CA SER A 103 -3.85 11.18 -6.32
C SER A 103 -3.34 11.91 -5.08
N CYS A 104 -3.55 13.22 -5.03
CA CYS A 104 -3.31 14.03 -3.84
C CYS A 104 -4.66 14.22 -3.13
N GLU A 105 -4.78 13.68 -1.93
CA GLU A 105 -6.02 13.60 -1.15
C GLU A 105 -5.76 14.04 0.29
N ASP A 106 -6.79 14.50 1.00
CA ASP A 106 -6.75 14.67 2.45
C ASP A 106 -7.06 13.33 3.14
N CYS A 107 -6.15 12.88 3.98
CA CYS A 107 -6.24 11.60 4.68
C CYS A 107 -6.35 11.76 6.20
N ASP A 108 -6.57 10.65 6.90
CA ASP A 108 -6.34 10.60 8.36
C ASP A 108 -4.91 11.02 8.73
N GLY A 109 -4.74 11.65 9.90
CA GLY A 109 -3.46 12.20 10.37
C GLY A 109 -2.37 11.16 10.65
N THR A 110 -2.69 9.86 10.63
CA THR A 110 -1.75 8.77 10.91
C THR A 110 -1.00 8.24 9.70
N VAL A 111 -1.48 8.51 8.48
CA VAL A 111 -0.90 7.98 7.23
C VAL A 111 -0.40 9.08 6.32
N SER A 112 0.67 8.82 5.58
CA SER A 112 1.22 9.80 4.63
C SER A 112 0.97 9.42 3.16
N GLY A 113 0.57 8.19 2.90
CA GLY A 113 0.19 7.70 1.58
C GLY A 113 -0.25 6.26 1.64
N GLY A 114 -0.64 5.72 0.49
CA GLY A 114 -1.01 4.31 0.34
C GLY A 114 -1.11 3.89 -1.11
N PHE A 115 -1.02 2.58 -1.35
CA PHE A 115 -1.27 1.97 -2.66
C PHE A 115 -2.60 1.23 -2.67
N ASP A 116 -3.50 1.68 -3.53
CA ASP A 116 -4.78 1.03 -3.79
C ASP A 116 -4.63 0.04 -4.97
N ALA A 117 -4.57 -1.24 -4.64
CA ALA A 117 -4.45 -2.32 -5.62
C ALA A 117 -5.67 -2.45 -6.56
N ALA A 118 -6.87 -2.08 -6.11
CA ALA A 118 -8.09 -2.22 -6.91
C ALA A 118 -8.10 -1.21 -8.08
N THR A 119 -7.63 0.01 -7.83
CA THR A 119 -7.55 1.08 -8.84
C THR A 119 -6.15 1.25 -9.43
N SER A 120 -5.15 0.54 -8.88
CA SER A 120 -3.73 0.73 -9.16
C SER A 120 -3.28 2.19 -8.96
N GLN A 121 -3.81 2.86 -7.93
CA GLN A 121 -3.46 4.24 -7.62
C GLN A 121 -2.63 4.36 -6.35
N ILE A 122 -1.74 5.33 -6.35
CA ILE A 122 -0.96 5.80 -5.21
C ILE A 122 -1.64 7.05 -4.68
N VAL A 123 -2.04 7.01 -3.40
CA VAL A 123 -2.56 8.16 -2.67
C VAL A 123 -1.43 8.85 -1.94
N LEU A 124 -1.39 10.17 -2.02
CA LEU A 124 -0.45 11.03 -1.31
C LEU A 124 -1.27 11.95 -0.41
N CYS A 125 -1.09 11.79 0.90
CA CYS A 125 -1.83 12.53 1.90
C CYS A 125 -1.28 13.94 2.04
N GLN A 126 -1.83 14.88 1.25
CA GLN A 126 -1.28 16.23 1.10
C GLN A 126 -1.26 17.01 2.42
N ASN A 127 -2.20 16.71 3.32
CA ASN A 127 -2.32 17.28 4.65
C ASN A 127 -1.22 16.80 5.62
N ASN A 128 -0.54 15.69 5.32
CA ASN A 128 0.50 15.10 6.18
C ASN A 128 1.91 15.20 5.56
N ILE A 129 2.02 15.53 4.27
CA ILE A 129 3.31 15.69 3.58
C ILE A 129 3.67 17.18 3.41
N HIS A 130 4.52 17.69 4.29
CA HIS A 130 4.90 19.11 4.28
C HIS A 130 6.23 19.44 3.59
N GLN A 131 7.12 18.45 3.43
CA GLN A 131 8.50 18.64 2.97
C GLN A 131 8.85 17.72 1.80
N GLN A 132 9.68 18.18 0.86
CA GLN A 132 10.11 17.39 -0.31
C GLN A 132 10.80 16.08 0.09
N ALA A 133 11.61 16.07 1.14
CA ALA A 133 12.25 14.85 1.63
C ALA A 133 11.24 13.83 2.16
N HIS A 134 10.12 14.28 2.72
CA HIS A 134 9.02 13.39 3.12
C HIS A 134 8.29 12.84 1.89
N MET A 135 7.94 13.71 0.94
CA MET A 135 7.32 13.31 -0.33
C MET A 135 8.15 12.26 -1.09
N ASN A 136 9.46 12.47 -1.19
CA ASN A 136 10.35 11.54 -1.87
C ASN A 136 10.30 10.12 -1.26
N ARG A 137 10.19 10.03 0.08
CA ARG A 137 10.11 8.75 0.79
C ARG A 137 8.75 8.10 0.58
N VAL A 138 7.65 8.83 0.77
CA VAL A 138 6.29 8.34 0.54
C VAL A 138 6.13 7.84 -0.90
N VAL A 139 6.46 8.66 -1.90
CA VAL A 139 6.38 8.25 -3.31
C VAL A 139 7.20 6.99 -3.59
N THR A 140 8.39 6.87 -2.99
CA THR A 140 9.21 5.66 -3.16
C THR A 140 8.58 4.45 -2.49
N HIS A 141 8.06 4.61 -1.26
CA HIS A 141 7.37 3.58 -0.50
C HIS A 141 6.18 3.02 -1.28
N GLU A 142 5.29 3.91 -1.74
CA GLU A 142 4.10 3.50 -2.49
C GLU A 142 4.44 2.95 -3.89
N LEU A 143 5.51 3.43 -4.54
CA LEU A 143 5.99 2.84 -5.78
C LEU A 143 6.55 1.43 -5.59
N ILE A 144 7.11 1.11 -4.41
CA ILE A 144 7.52 -0.27 -4.09
C ILE A 144 6.29 -1.16 -4.00
N HIS A 145 5.23 -0.75 -3.30
CA HIS A 145 3.97 -1.50 -3.30
C HIS A 145 3.40 -1.70 -4.71
N ALA A 146 3.39 -0.65 -5.54
CA ALA A 146 2.94 -0.74 -6.92
C ALA A 146 3.82 -1.69 -7.77
N PHE A 147 5.13 -1.64 -7.60
CA PHE A 147 6.07 -2.55 -8.26
C PHE A 147 5.86 -4.00 -7.82
N ASP A 148 5.61 -4.22 -6.53
CA ASP A 148 5.36 -5.53 -5.94
C ASP A 148 4.07 -6.14 -6.46
N HIS A 149 3.01 -5.33 -6.49
CA HIS A 149 1.74 -5.71 -7.10
C HIS A 149 1.94 -6.18 -8.55
N CYS A 150 2.70 -5.40 -9.33
CA CYS A 150 2.99 -5.71 -10.73
C CYS A 150 3.79 -7.01 -10.90
N ARG A 151 4.93 -7.15 -10.21
CA ARG A 151 5.88 -8.24 -10.50
C ARG A 151 5.53 -9.56 -9.80
N ALA A 152 4.94 -9.48 -8.61
CA ALA A 152 4.76 -10.64 -7.74
C ALA A 152 3.27 -11.02 -7.56
N ARG A 153 2.34 -10.27 -8.18
CA ARG A 153 0.90 -10.48 -8.05
C ARG A 153 0.47 -10.60 -6.60
N VAL A 154 0.92 -9.63 -5.79
CA VAL A 154 0.65 -9.55 -4.35
C VAL A 154 -0.84 -9.70 -4.10
N ASP A 155 -1.19 -10.62 -3.20
CA ASP A 155 -2.55 -10.79 -2.71
C ASP A 155 -2.65 -9.95 -1.44
N TRP A 156 -3.20 -8.75 -1.61
CA TRP A 156 -3.25 -7.77 -0.55
C TRP A 156 -4.22 -8.17 0.56
N PHE A 157 -5.27 -8.96 0.27
CA PHE A 157 -6.40 -9.25 1.18
C PHE A 157 -6.29 -10.60 1.84
N SER A 158 -6.20 -11.65 1.03
CA SER A 158 -6.38 -13.02 1.53
C SER A 158 -5.07 -13.58 2.09
N ASN A 159 -3.94 -12.91 1.84
CA ASN A 159 -2.63 -13.39 2.23
C ASN A 159 -1.82 -12.34 3.01
N PHE A 160 -1.91 -12.41 4.34
CA PHE A 160 -1.18 -11.55 5.27
C PHE A 160 0.35 -11.59 5.08
N ARG A 161 0.91 -12.74 4.65
CA ARG A 161 2.34 -12.87 4.36
C ARG A 161 2.75 -12.00 3.18
N HIS A 162 1.91 -11.90 2.14
CA HIS A 162 2.18 -11.06 0.97
C HIS A 162 2.16 -9.57 1.34
N LEU A 163 1.16 -9.14 2.12
CA LEU A 163 1.09 -7.78 2.66
C LEU A 163 2.34 -7.47 3.50
N ALA A 164 2.64 -8.29 4.51
CA ALA A 164 3.80 -8.10 5.37
C ALA A 164 5.12 -8.05 4.59
N CYS A 165 5.27 -8.91 3.58
CA CYS A 165 6.45 -8.91 2.73
C CYS A 165 6.63 -7.59 1.96
N SER A 166 5.54 -7.04 1.40
CA SER A 166 5.59 -5.77 0.68
C SER A 166 5.88 -4.61 1.62
N GLU A 167 5.31 -4.61 2.84
CA GLU A 167 5.60 -3.61 3.88
C GLU A 167 7.06 -3.63 4.34
N ILE A 168 7.63 -4.82 4.52
CA ILE A 168 9.05 -5.00 4.85
C ILE A 168 9.93 -4.41 3.74
N ARG A 169 9.62 -4.70 2.48
CA ARG A 169 10.39 -4.19 1.34
C ARG A 169 10.24 -2.68 1.17
N ALA A 170 9.04 -2.15 1.34
CA ALA A 170 8.79 -0.72 1.29
C ALA A 170 9.55 0.03 2.39
N ALA A 171 9.54 -0.46 3.63
CA ALA A 171 10.32 0.11 4.73
C ALA A 171 11.84 -0.01 4.53
N ASN A 172 12.31 -1.12 3.96
CA ASN A 172 13.71 -1.41 3.72
C ASN A 172 14.31 -0.54 2.59
N LEU A 173 13.60 -0.42 1.46
CA LEU A 173 14.16 0.14 0.22
C LEU A 173 13.79 1.61 -0.04
N SER A 174 12.79 2.16 0.66
CA SER A 174 12.34 3.56 0.46
C SER A 174 13.28 4.62 1.05
N GLY A 175 14.24 4.21 1.88
CA GLY A 175 15.06 5.11 2.69
C GLY A 175 14.36 5.61 3.97
N ASP A 176 13.16 5.11 4.29
CA ASP A 176 12.45 5.42 5.53
C ASP A 176 13.28 5.10 6.77
N CYS A 177 13.96 3.95 6.75
CA CYS A 177 14.84 3.47 7.81
C CYS A 177 16.31 3.89 7.63
N SER A 178 16.59 4.96 6.88
CA SER A 178 17.94 5.51 6.78
C SER A 178 18.40 6.14 8.09
N PHE A 179 19.71 6.09 8.35
CA PHE A 179 20.30 6.54 9.61
C PHE A 179 19.91 7.99 9.99
N VAL A 180 19.92 8.91 9.03
CA VAL A 180 19.55 10.32 9.25
C VAL A 180 18.10 10.45 9.73
N ASN A 181 17.20 9.65 9.15
CA ASN A 181 15.79 9.67 9.53
C ASN A 181 15.58 9.09 10.93
N GLU A 182 16.35 8.07 11.29
CA GLU A 182 16.24 7.45 12.61
C GLU A 182 16.85 8.34 13.71
N ILE A 183 17.94 9.06 13.42
CA ILE A 183 18.41 10.13 14.31
C ILE A 183 17.35 11.21 14.50
N SER A 184 16.67 11.63 13.42
CA SER A 184 15.59 12.63 13.52
C SER A 184 14.40 12.16 14.36
N ARG A 185 14.29 10.84 14.59
CA ARG A 185 13.31 10.18 15.45
C ARG A 185 13.88 9.82 16.83
N PHE A 186 15.06 10.32 17.18
CA PHE A 186 15.76 10.09 18.45
C PHE A 186 16.13 8.62 18.72
N ASN A 187 16.30 7.81 17.67
CA ASN A 187 16.77 6.45 17.78
C ASN A 187 18.30 6.41 17.56
N PHE A 188 19.05 6.01 18.60
CA PHE A 188 20.53 6.06 18.64
C PHE A 188 21.23 4.68 18.66
N GLY A 189 20.51 3.60 18.36
CA GLY A 189 21.08 2.24 18.41
C GLY A 189 22.17 2.02 17.34
N LEU A 190 23.26 1.35 17.72
CA LEU A 190 24.45 1.15 16.86
C LEU A 190 24.48 -0.21 16.11
N LYS A 191 23.76 -1.25 16.59
CA LYS A 191 23.75 -2.59 15.98
C LYS A 191 22.32 -2.98 15.59
N GLU A 192 22.13 -3.53 14.38
CA GLU A 192 20.84 -4.01 13.82
C GLU A 192 19.70 -3.00 13.79
N HIS A 193 20.06 -1.71 13.87
CA HIS A 193 19.12 -0.61 13.91
C HIS A 193 18.19 -0.56 12.68
N HIS A 194 18.74 -0.87 11.50
CA HIS A 194 17.97 -0.85 10.26
C HIS A 194 16.90 -1.95 10.25
N GLN A 195 17.25 -3.18 10.62
CA GLN A 195 16.32 -4.30 10.71
C GLN A 195 15.22 -4.04 11.74
N ALA A 196 15.57 -3.47 12.90
CA ALA A 196 14.60 -3.09 13.92
C ALA A 196 13.62 -2.02 13.41
N CYS A 197 14.12 -1.00 12.71
CA CYS A 197 13.27 0.00 12.06
C CYS A 197 12.34 -0.63 11.02
N VAL A 198 12.87 -1.52 10.15
CA VAL A 198 12.08 -2.18 9.10
C VAL A 198 10.95 -3.02 9.71
N ARG A 199 11.24 -3.83 10.73
CA ARG A 199 10.21 -4.59 11.47
C ARG A 199 9.15 -3.66 12.07
N GLY A 200 9.58 -2.63 12.79
CA GLY A 200 8.66 -1.70 13.45
C GLY A 200 7.83 -0.85 12.49
N ARG A 201 8.34 -0.54 11.28
CA ARG A 201 7.58 0.12 10.22
C ARG A 201 6.55 -0.84 9.62
N ALA A 202 6.97 -2.03 9.22
CA ALA A 202 6.07 -3.03 8.65
C ALA A 202 4.91 -3.38 9.60
N LEU A 203 5.22 -3.61 10.88
CA LEU A 203 4.21 -3.84 11.92
C LEU A 203 3.19 -2.71 12.01
N ARG A 204 3.66 -1.45 12.05
CA ARG A 204 2.78 -0.28 12.13
C ARG A 204 1.89 -0.13 10.90
N SER A 205 2.42 -0.39 9.70
CA SER A 205 1.61 -0.34 8.48
C SER A 205 0.51 -1.38 8.51
N ILE A 206 0.83 -2.65 8.86
CA ILE A 206 -0.15 -3.73 8.94
C ILE A 206 -1.25 -3.40 9.94
N LEU A 207 -0.89 -2.92 11.15
CA LEU A 207 -1.85 -2.57 12.19
C LEU A 207 -2.72 -1.35 11.84
N ALA A 208 -2.25 -0.48 10.94
CA ALA A 208 -3.03 0.65 10.46
C ALA A 208 -4.13 0.22 9.48
N VAL A 209 -3.87 -0.81 8.67
CA VAL A 209 -4.79 -1.23 7.59
C VAL A 209 -5.61 -2.47 7.89
N ARG A 210 -5.11 -3.39 8.74
CA ARG A 210 -5.76 -4.67 9.06
C ARG A 210 -6.23 -4.71 10.51
N LYS A 211 -7.38 -5.34 10.71
CA LYS A 211 -7.92 -5.65 12.05
C LYS A 211 -7.35 -6.96 12.58
N VAL A 212 -6.05 -6.97 12.85
CA VAL A 212 -5.33 -8.10 13.46
C VAL A 212 -4.77 -7.73 14.83
N SER A 213 -4.50 -8.72 15.68
CA SER A 213 -3.80 -8.45 16.93
C SER A 213 -2.34 -8.06 16.64
N ARG A 214 -1.73 -7.37 17.60
CA ARG A 214 -0.31 -7.01 17.50
C ARG A 214 0.56 -8.25 17.43
N GLU A 215 0.25 -9.27 18.22
CA GLU A 215 0.99 -10.52 18.30
C GLU A 215 0.92 -11.29 16.98
N GLU A 216 -0.24 -11.33 16.33
CA GLU A 216 -0.42 -11.96 15.02
C GLU A 216 0.36 -11.20 13.94
N ALA A 217 0.30 -9.86 13.94
CA ALA A 217 1.05 -9.06 12.99
C ALA A 217 2.58 -9.21 13.18
N GLU A 218 3.06 -9.24 14.42
CA GLU A 218 4.47 -9.50 14.74
C GLU A 218 4.90 -10.89 14.24
N GLN A 219 4.09 -11.92 14.50
CA GLN A 219 4.38 -13.29 14.04
C GLN A 219 4.49 -13.38 12.51
N VAL A 220 3.55 -12.78 11.77
CA VAL A 220 3.58 -12.81 10.30
C VAL A 220 4.79 -12.03 9.76
N VAL A 221 5.11 -10.88 10.35
CA VAL A 221 6.30 -10.10 9.96
C VAL A 221 7.57 -10.92 10.16
N ASP A 222 7.74 -11.54 11.32
CA ASP A 222 8.93 -12.33 11.62
C ASP A 222 9.04 -13.59 10.74
N GLU A 223 7.91 -14.23 10.42
CA GLU A 223 7.88 -15.41 9.54
C GLU A 223 8.46 -15.10 8.14
N VAL A 224 8.10 -13.96 7.56
CA VAL A 224 8.52 -13.61 6.19
C VAL A 224 9.78 -12.76 6.15
N PHE A 225 10.25 -12.25 7.29
CA PHE A 225 11.24 -11.17 7.34
C PHE A 225 12.50 -11.47 6.55
N ASP A 226 13.14 -12.61 6.78
CA ASP A 226 14.43 -12.90 6.15
C ASP A 226 14.30 -12.98 4.63
N SER A 227 13.24 -13.60 4.11
CA SER A 227 13.02 -13.67 2.67
C SER A 227 12.79 -12.29 2.04
N CYS A 228 11.95 -11.47 2.66
CA CYS A 228 11.51 -10.19 2.11
C CYS A 228 12.56 -9.09 2.31
N PHE A 229 13.29 -9.13 3.41
CA PHE A 229 14.36 -8.19 3.70
C PHE A 229 15.53 -8.32 2.71
N HIS A 230 15.84 -9.54 2.27
CA HIS A 230 16.91 -9.80 1.29
C HIS A 230 16.47 -9.65 -0.17
N ASP A 231 15.19 -9.41 -0.44
CA ASP A 231 14.69 -9.12 -1.78
C ASP A 231 14.82 -7.62 -2.10
N HIS A 232 15.96 -7.31 -2.73
CA HIS A 232 16.32 -5.93 -3.08
C HIS A 232 15.84 -5.50 -4.48
N ALA A 233 14.97 -6.24 -5.15
CA ALA A 233 14.49 -5.83 -6.46
C ALA A 233 13.69 -4.52 -6.38
N PRO A 234 13.84 -3.58 -7.35
CA PRO A 234 14.76 -3.61 -8.50
C PRO A 234 16.13 -2.96 -8.23
N PHE A 235 16.37 -2.50 -7.01
CA PHE A 235 17.58 -1.77 -6.61
C PHE A 235 18.86 -2.63 -6.61
N GLY A 236 18.73 -3.94 -6.40
CA GLY A 236 19.84 -4.88 -6.25
C GLY A 236 20.66 -4.70 -4.96
N ARG A 237 20.33 -3.69 -4.14
CA ARG A 237 20.91 -3.40 -2.83
C ARG A 237 19.94 -2.56 -2.00
N ILE A 238 20.19 -2.47 -0.70
CA ILE A 238 19.53 -1.50 0.18
C ILE A 238 20.18 -0.13 -0.01
N PRO A 239 19.46 0.91 -0.48
CA PRO A 239 20.04 2.23 -0.59
C PRO A 239 19.99 2.96 0.77
N HIS A 240 21.13 3.16 1.41
CA HIS A 240 21.17 3.81 2.74
C HIS A 240 21.13 5.34 2.68
N ASN A 241 21.45 5.92 1.51
CA ASN A 241 21.47 7.36 1.29
C ASN A 241 21.25 7.70 -0.21
N LYS A 242 21.20 8.99 -0.55
CA LYS A 242 20.97 9.46 -1.92
C LYS A 242 22.08 9.05 -2.91
N LYS A 243 23.34 8.92 -2.46
CA LYS A 243 24.45 8.49 -3.31
C LYS A 243 24.31 7.00 -3.66
N ASP A 244 23.98 6.16 -2.69
CA ASP A 244 23.76 4.73 -2.90
C ASP A 244 22.60 4.49 -3.86
N ALA A 245 21.50 5.24 -3.71
CA ALA A 245 20.37 5.17 -4.62
C ALA A 245 20.71 5.59 -6.05
N LYS A 246 21.56 6.62 -6.23
CA LYS A 246 22.09 6.98 -7.57
C LYS A 246 22.91 5.85 -8.17
N PHE A 247 23.71 5.16 -7.36
CA PHE A 247 24.49 4.02 -7.82
C PHE A 247 23.56 2.87 -8.25
N ALA A 248 22.59 2.50 -7.40
CA ALA A 248 21.59 1.49 -7.73
C ALA A 248 20.84 1.83 -9.04
N TYR A 249 20.43 3.09 -9.22
CA TYR A 249 19.77 3.54 -10.44
C TYR A 249 20.67 3.39 -11.67
N ARG A 250 21.92 3.85 -11.59
CA ARG A 250 22.88 3.72 -12.69
C ARG A 250 23.14 2.25 -13.04
N ASP A 251 23.27 1.39 -12.04
CA ASP A 251 23.48 -0.05 -12.27
C ASP A 251 22.27 -0.67 -12.94
N TYR A 252 21.05 -0.30 -12.52
CA TYR A 252 19.82 -0.73 -13.15
C TYR A 252 19.74 -0.32 -14.62
N GLU A 253 20.07 0.93 -14.96
CA GLU A 253 20.10 1.42 -16.35
C GLU A 253 21.13 0.70 -17.22
N ASN A 254 22.20 0.18 -16.61
CA ASN A 254 23.28 -0.49 -17.31
C ASN A 254 23.12 -2.01 -17.41
N ARG A 255 22.04 -2.59 -16.86
CA ARG A 255 21.86 -4.05 -16.73
C ARG A 255 21.93 -4.79 -18.07
N ASP A 256 21.43 -4.18 -19.14
CA ASP A 256 21.34 -4.80 -20.47
C ASP A 256 22.58 -4.52 -21.35
N ARG A 257 23.54 -3.70 -20.88
CA ARG A 257 24.74 -3.36 -21.66
C ARG A 257 25.64 -4.55 -21.94
N TYR A 258 25.65 -5.54 -21.06
CA TYR A 258 26.46 -6.74 -21.25
C TYR A 258 25.84 -7.71 -22.28
N TYR A 259 24.52 -7.71 -22.41
CA TYR A 259 23.80 -8.56 -23.38
C TYR A 259 23.62 -7.91 -24.75
N ALA A 260 23.77 -6.58 -24.86
CA ALA A 260 23.69 -5.87 -26.14
C ALA A 260 24.94 -6.04 -27.04
N ASN A 261 26.01 -6.65 -26.53
CA ASN A 261 27.27 -6.89 -27.25
C ASN A 261 27.54 -8.39 -27.52
N LEU A 262 26.56 -9.26 -27.27
CA LEU A 262 26.56 -10.68 -27.62
C LEU A 262 25.61 -10.91 -28.80
#